data_AF-C2BDZ5-F1
#
_entry.id   AF-C2BDZ5-F1
#
_cell.length_a   1.000
_cell.length_b   1.000
_cell.length_c   1.000
_cell.angle_alpha   90.00
_cell.angle_beta   90.00
_cell.angle_gamma   90.00
#
_symmetry.space_group_name_H-M   'P 1'
#
loop_
_entity.id
_entity.type
_entity.pdbx_description
1 polymer ?
#
loop_
_entity_poly.entity_id
_entity_poly.type
_entity_poly.pdbx_seq_one_letter_code
_entity_poly.pdbx_strand_id
1 'polypeptide(L)' 'CLRRVDPQKVLTLIREHQVSHLCGAPIVLNALINMPDSAKAAIDHPVHAMVAGAAPPAKVIGAVEEMGIRVTHVYGLTEV' A
#
# COMPACT_ATOMS: atom_id res chain seq x y z
N CYS A 1 0.66 -11.78 -14.67
CA CYS A 1 0.09 -10.65 -13.89
C CYS A 1 -1.35 -10.96 -13.49
N LEU A 2 -1.83 -10.42 -12.35
CA LEU A 2 -3.25 -10.49 -12.00
C LEU A 2 -4.07 -9.58 -12.93
N ARG A 3 -5.31 -9.98 -13.23
CA ARG A 3 -6.23 -9.15 -14.04
C ARG A 3 -6.72 -7.90 -13.30
N ARG A 4 -6.71 -7.93 -11.97
CA ARG A 4 -7.08 -6.84 -11.08
C ARG A 4 -6.27 -6.92 -9.80
N VAL A 5 -6.08 -5.78 -9.17
CA VAL A 5 -5.55 -5.71 -7.81
C VAL A 5 -6.57 -6.33 -6.85
N ASP A 6 -6.08 -7.13 -5.91
CA ASP A 6 -6.87 -7.77 -4.86
C ASP A 6 -6.29 -7.38 -3.49
N PRO A 7 -6.92 -6.43 -2.77
CA PRO A 7 -6.38 -5.91 -1.52
C PRO A 7 -6.32 -6.96 -0.41
N GLN A 8 -7.24 -7.93 -0.38
CA GLN A 8 -7.20 -9.02 0.58
C GLN A 8 -5.98 -9.90 0.35
N LYS A 9 -5.75 -10.30 -0.90
CA LYS A 9 -4.60 -11.12 -1.25
C LYS A 9 -3.28 -10.37 -1.00
N VAL A 10 -3.23 -9.06 -1.23
CA VAL A 10 -2.06 -8.24 -0.89
C VAL A 10 -1.76 -8.30 0.60
N LEU A 11 -2.74 -8.06 1.47
CA LEU A 11 -2.54 -8.12 2.93
C LEU A 11 -2.13 -9.52 3.42
N THR A 12 -2.74 -10.58 2.86
CA THR A 12 -2.35 -11.97 3.16
C THR A 12 -0.89 -12.22 2.81
N LEU A 13 -0.46 -11.84 1.60
CA LEU A 13 0.91 -12.06 1.14
C LEU A 13 1.92 -11.20 1.91
N ILE A 14 1.57 -9.97 2.29
CA ILE A 14 2.41 -9.13 3.14
C ILE A 14 2.73 -9.85 4.45
N ARG A 15 1.71 -10.40 5.10
CA ARG A 15 1.88 -11.14 6.35
C ARG A 15 2.65 -12.44 6.15
N GLU A 16 2.23 -13.27 5.20
CA GLU A 16 2.79 -14.61 4.96
C GLU A 16 4.27 -14.57 4.60
N HIS A 17 4.68 -13.59 3.80
CA HIS A 17 6.05 -13.48 3.30
C HIS A 17 6.88 -12.39 3.98
N GLN A 18 6.34 -11.75 5.03
CA GLN A 18 7.01 -10.65 5.75
C GLN A 18 7.51 -9.58 4.78
N VAL A 19 6.63 -9.14 3.87
CA VAL A 19 6.97 -8.18 2.82
C VAL A 19 7.30 -6.84 3.45
N SER A 20 8.56 -6.44 3.39
CA SER A 20 9.02 -5.17 3.95
C SER A 20 8.81 -3.96 3.02
N HIS A 21 8.60 -4.19 1.72
CA HIS A 21 8.51 -3.13 0.72
C HIS A 21 7.42 -3.42 -0.32
N LEU A 22 6.61 -2.41 -0.64
CA LEU A 22 5.69 -2.43 -1.79
C LEU A 22 5.82 -1.17 -2.64
N CYS A 23 5.62 -1.32 -3.95
CA CYS A 23 5.55 -0.19 -4.88
C CYS A 23 4.20 -0.25 -5.61
N GLY A 24 3.51 0.88 -5.72
CA GLY A 24 2.20 0.89 -6.37
C GLY A 24 1.61 2.27 -6.60
N ALA A 25 0.49 2.29 -7.32
CA ALA A 25 -0.27 3.51 -7.54
C ALA A 25 -1.09 3.88 -6.27
N PRO A 26 -1.42 5.17 -6.07
CA PRO A 26 -2.24 5.63 -4.94
C PRO A 26 -3.56 4.87 -4.75
N ILE A 27 -4.17 4.43 -5.86
CA ILE A 27 -5.43 3.68 -5.84
C ILE A 27 -5.31 2.33 -5.11
N VAL A 28 -4.12 1.71 -5.12
CA VAL A 28 -3.86 0.46 -4.41
C VAL A 28 -3.86 0.71 -2.91
N LEU A 29 -3.19 1.77 -2.44
CA LEU A 29 -3.22 2.15 -1.02
C LEU A 29 -4.63 2.48 -0.56
N ASN A 30 -5.41 3.19 -1.39
CA ASN A 30 -6.81 3.46 -1.08
C ASN A 30 -7.65 2.16 -0.99
N ALA A 31 -7.36 1.15 -1.82
CA ALA A 31 -8.03 -0.15 -1.68
C ALA A 31 -7.66 -0.85 -0.36
N LEU A 32 -6.42 -0.72 0.12
CA LEU A 32 -5.98 -1.30 1.39
C LEU A 32 -6.64 -0.64 2.61
N ILE A 33 -6.73 0.69 2.66
CA ILE A 33 -7.33 1.39 3.82
C ILE A 33 -8.81 1.07 4.02
N ASN A 34 -9.51 0.73 2.93
CA ASN A 34 -10.94 0.41 2.92
C ASN A 34 -11.21 -1.08 3.26
N MET A 35 -10.18 -1.89 3.51
CA MET A 35 -10.37 -3.24 4.01
C MET A 35 -10.86 -3.24 5.48
N PRO A 36 -11.60 -4.28 5.90
CA PRO A 36 -11.99 -4.44 7.31
C PRO A 36 -10.77 -4.40 8.24
N ASP A 37 -10.94 -3.87 9.45
CA ASP A 37 -9.85 -3.72 10.42
C ASP A 37 -9.17 -5.06 10.76
N SER A 38 -9.94 -6.15 10.77
CA SER A 38 -9.42 -7.51 10.97
C SER A 38 -8.45 -7.96 9.86
N ALA A 39 -8.63 -7.45 8.64
CA ALA A 39 -7.71 -7.71 7.54
C ALA A 39 -6.48 -6.79 7.60
N LYS A 40 -6.67 -5.52 8.00
CA LYS A 40 -5.57 -4.54 8.14
C LYS A 40 -4.61 -4.89 9.27
N ALA A 41 -5.10 -5.53 10.33
CA ALA A 41 -4.29 -6.08 11.43
C ALA A 41 -3.28 -7.16 10.99
N ALA A 42 -3.25 -7.53 9.71
CA ALA A 42 -2.25 -8.45 9.15
C ALA A 42 -0.83 -7.86 9.07
N ILE A 43 -0.68 -6.54 9.22
CA ILE A 43 0.63 -5.87 9.17
C ILE A 43 1.16 -5.74 10.60
N ASP A 44 2.01 -6.67 11.00
CA ASP A 44 2.63 -6.76 12.33
C ASP A 44 4.13 -6.36 12.33
N HIS A 45 4.65 -5.93 11.19
CA HIS A 45 6.04 -5.54 10.97
C HIS A 45 6.12 -4.25 10.13
N PRO A 46 7.26 -3.53 10.15
CA PRO A 46 7.42 -2.32 9.35
C PRO A 46 7.35 -2.62 7.85
N VAL A 47 6.49 -1.87 7.15
CA VAL A 47 6.35 -1.94 5.70
C VAL A 47 6.56 -0.56 5.08
N HIS A 48 7.34 -0.48 4.01
CA HIS A 48 7.63 0.73 3.27
C HIS A 48 6.90 0.71 1.92
N ALA A 49 6.06 1.71 1.67
CA ALA A 49 5.36 1.89 0.41
C ALA A 49 5.99 3.02 -0.41
N MET A 50 6.42 2.72 -1.64
CA MET A 50 6.71 3.74 -2.64
C MET A 50 5.49 3.95 -3.54
N VAL A 51 5.07 5.20 -3.65
CA VAL A 51 3.89 5.59 -4.44
C VAL A 51 4.31 6.57 -5.51
N ALA A 52 3.93 6.34 -6.76
CA ALA A 52 4.24 7.20 -7.89
C ALA A 52 2.98 7.62 -8.67
N GLY A 53 3.09 8.70 -9.44
CA GLY A 53 2.02 9.22 -10.28
C GLY A 53 1.27 10.36 -9.61
N ALA A 54 -0.05 10.24 -9.46
CA ALA A 54 -0.86 11.26 -8.80
C ALA A 54 -0.49 11.36 -7.32
N ALA A 55 -0.40 12.59 -6.79
CA ALA A 55 -0.16 12.79 -5.37
C ALA A 55 -1.31 12.17 -4.55
N PRO A 56 -1.05 11.22 -3.63
CA PRO A 56 -2.08 10.70 -2.75
C PRO A 56 -2.58 11.84 -1.83
N PRO A 57 -3.90 11.98 -1.60
CA PRO A 57 -4.43 12.95 -0.64
C PRO A 57 -3.83 12.71 0.75
N ALA A 58 -3.57 13.79 1.51
CA ALA A 58 -2.97 13.69 2.85
C ALA A 58 -3.75 12.74 3.79
N LYS A 59 -5.09 12.70 3.68
CA LYS A 59 -5.94 11.77 4.42
C LYS A 59 -5.63 10.30 4.12
N VAL A 60 -5.30 9.97 2.87
CA VAL A 60 -4.91 8.61 2.48
C VAL A 60 -3.56 8.25 3.08
N ILE A 61 -2.61 9.19 3.07
CA ILE A 61 -1.28 8.97 3.68
C ILE A 61 -1.43 8.67 5.16
N GLY A 62 -2.15 9.51 5.92
CA GLY A 62 -2.35 9.30 7.36
C GLY A 62 -3.02 7.95 7.68
N ALA A 63 -4.07 7.60 6.93
CA ALA A 63 -4.76 6.31 7.13
C ALA A 63 -3.87 5.10 6.82
N VAL A 64 -2.95 5.22 5.85
CA VAL A 64 -1.98 4.17 5.51
C VAL A 64 -0.90 4.06 6.60
N GLU A 65 -0.45 5.19 7.14
CA GLU A 65 0.52 5.23 8.24
C GLU A 65 -0.06 4.63 9.53
N GLU A 66 -1.35 4.84 9.81
CA GLU A 66 -2.07 4.18 10.91
C GLU A 66 -2.13 2.65 10.76
N MET A 67 -2.03 2.13 9.53
CA MET A 67 -1.90 0.70 9.25
C MET A 67 -0.46 0.17 9.46
N GLY A 68 0.49 1.01 9.87
CA GLY A 68 1.90 0.64 10.04
C GLY A 68 2.73 0.70 8.76
N ILE A 69 2.20 1.28 7.67
CA ILE A 69 2.89 1.41 6.39
C ILE A 69 3.46 2.82 6.24
N ARG A 70 4.78 2.94 6.06
CA ARG A 70 5.45 4.22 5.81
C ARG A 70 5.42 4.57 4.33
N VAL A 71 4.92 5.75 3.97
CA VAL A 71 4.76 6.15 2.57
C VAL A 71 5.91 7.06 2.13
N THR A 72 6.52 6.72 0.98
CA THR A 72 7.40 7.61 0.22
C THR A 72 6.74 7.91 -1.12
N HIS A 73 6.30 9.15 -1.31
CA HIS A 73 5.77 9.61 -2.60
C HIS A 73 6.94 10.00 -3.51
N VAL A 74 7.02 9.36 -4.67
CA VAL A 74 8.07 9.57 -5.66
C VAL A 74 7.49 10.09 -6.96
N TYR A 75 8.30 10.85 -7.68
CA TYR A 75 7.98 11.30 -9.03
C TYR A 75 8.72 10.44 -10.06
N GLY A 76 8.05 10.13 -11.16
CA GLY A 76 8.62 9.37 -12.27
C GLY A 76 7.89 9.67 -13.58
N LEU A 77 8.62 9.52 -14.68
CA LEU A 77 8.14 9.63 -16.05
C LEU A 77 8.46 8.32 -16.76
N THR A 78 7.73 8.00 -17.83
CA THR A 78 8.02 6.78 -18.62
C THR A 78 9.19 7.02 -19.58
N GLU A 79 9.46 8.29 -19.89
CA GLU A 79 10.27 8.74 -21.02
C GLU A 79 11.77 8.96 -20.71
N VAL A 80 12.19 8.84 -19.45
CA VAL A 80 13.58 9.08 -18.99
C VAL A 80 14.25 7.83 -18.47
#